data_AF-A0A964AXH3-F1
#
_entry.id   AF-A0A964AXH3-F1
#
_cell.length_a   1.000
_cell.length_b   1.000
_cell.length_c   1.000
_cell.angle_alpha   90.00
_cell.angle_beta   90.00
_cell.angle_gamma   90.00
#
_symmetry.space_group_name_H-M   'P 1'
#
loop_
_entity.id
_entity.type
_entity.pdbx_description
1 polymer ?
#
loop_
_entity_poly.entity_id
_entity_poly.type
_entity_poly.pdbx_seq_one_letter_code
_entity_poly.pdbx_strand_id
1 'polypeptide(L)'
;MAIDEKTGLPNDSKIISVPGYLKLGKIITWLLYIWIIFGVVMLALRTFLLATSANPTTFVDFVYRTSADFLQPFRGIFPSKPVGETGYLDVSAIFAIIIYLIFAWLVSAGIKYIQAKIDDIKEQEAERIERLQAKQMLEQRSQIVKQTTYVNKTPASRQAAQSQPKKRM
;
A
#
# COMPACT_ATOMS: atom_id res chain seq x y z
N MET A 1 -23.58 8.17 -23.86
CA MET A 1 -23.07 7.91 -22.49
C MET A 1 -21.63 8.43 -22.47
N ALA A 2 -21.29 9.36 -21.57
CA ALA A 2 -19.93 9.90 -21.51
C ALA A 2 -19.00 8.82 -20.92
N ILE A 3 -17.89 8.55 -21.60
CA ILE A 3 -16.83 7.64 -21.15
C ILE A 3 -15.78 8.49 -20.43
N ASP A 4 -15.37 8.07 -19.24
CA ASP A 4 -14.29 8.68 -18.48
C ASP A 4 -12.94 8.43 -19.17
N GLU A 5 -12.18 9.49 -19.41
CA GLU A 5 -10.92 9.45 -20.17
C GLU A 5 -9.80 8.70 -19.44
N LYS A 6 -9.83 8.66 -18.09
CA LYS A 6 -8.78 8.00 -17.29
C LYS A 6 -9.00 6.50 -17.15
N THR A 7 -10.23 6.05 -17.25
CA THR A 7 -10.62 4.66 -16.96
C THR A 7 -11.20 3.93 -18.17
N GLY A 8 -11.68 4.67 -19.19
CA GLY A 8 -12.39 4.10 -20.33
C GLY A 8 -13.77 3.54 -19.98
N LEU A 9 -14.30 3.86 -18.79
CA LEU A 9 -15.58 3.39 -18.29
C LEU A 9 -16.70 4.44 -18.37
N PRO A 10 -17.97 4.04 -18.35
CA PRO A 10 -19.10 4.96 -18.22
C PRO A 10 -18.97 5.88 -16.99
N ASN A 11 -19.30 7.17 -17.14
CA ASN A 11 -19.22 8.18 -16.09
C ASN A 11 -20.20 7.95 -14.89
N ASP A 12 -21.09 6.96 -14.97
CA ASP A 12 -21.93 6.50 -13.85
C ASP A 12 -21.25 5.39 -13.01
N SER A 13 -20.06 4.93 -13.41
CA SER A 13 -19.26 4.00 -12.62
C SER A 13 -18.70 4.69 -11.37
N LYS A 14 -19.15 4.26 -10.20
CA LYS A 14 -18.72 4.79 -8.90
C LYS A 14 -17.28 4.36 -8.63
N ILE A 15 -16.32 5.22 -8.92
CA ILE A 15 -14.88 4.95 -8.72
C ILE A 15 -14.63 4.77 -7.21
N ILE A 16 -14.17 3.58 -6.81
CA ILE A 16 -13.68 3.35 -5.45
C ILE A 16 -12.28 3.96 -5.42
N SER A 17 -12.15 5.15 -4.84
CA SER A 17 -10.82 5.70 -4.59
C SER A 17 -10.25 4.98 -3.37
N VAL A 18 -9.00 4.51 -3.45
CA VAL A 18 -8.29 3.94 -2.30
C VAL A 18 -8.46 4.89 -1.11
N PRO A 19 -9.19 4.49 -0.05
CA PRO A 19 -9.57 5.41 1.03
C PRO A 19 -8.34 6.09 1.58
N GLY A 20 -8.34 7.43 1.63
CA GLY A 20 -7.16 8.22 2.04
C GLY A 20 -6.60 7.80 3.40
N TYR A 21 -7.45 7.30 4.29
CA TYR A 21 -7.10 6.76 5.60
C TYR A 21 -6.11 5.59 5.55
N LEU A 22 -6.18 4.73 4.53
CA LEU A 22 -5.26 3.59 4.39
C LEU A 22 -3.84 4.06 4.03
N LYS A 23 -3.73 5.10 3.18
CA LYS A 23 -2.45 5.70 2.81
C LYS A 23 -1.83 6.45 3.99
N LEU A 24 -2.66 7.19 4.74
CA LEU A 24 -2.23 7.92 5.92
C LEU A 24 -1.75 6.96 7.03
N GLY A 25 -2.49 5.86 7.25
CA GLY A 25 -2.09 4.82 8.20
C GLY A 25 -0.71 4.26 7.90
N LYS A 26 -0.38 4.01 6.62
CA LYS A 26 0.96 3.54 6.22
C LYS A 26 2.07 4.53 6.60
N ILE A 27 1.84 5.83 6.35
CA ILE A 27 2.83 6.88 6.67
C ILE A 27 3.05 6.95 8.18
N ILE A 28 1.98 6.94 8.97
CA ILE A 28 2.04 6.99 10.43
C ILE A 28 2.81 5.77 10.96
N THR A 29 2.49 4.57 10.49
CA THR A 29 3.17 3.35 10.92
C THR A 29 4.65 3.35 10.55
N TRP A 30 5.01 3.92 9.39
CA TRP A 30 6.41 4.05 8.99
C TRP A 30 7.18 5.06 9.85
N LEU A 31 6.58 6.20 10.18
CA LEU A 31 7.15 7.18 11.11
C LEU A 31 7.39 6.56 12.49
N LEU A 32 6.41 5.81 13.01
CA LEU A 32 6.55 5.08 14.28
C LEU A 32 7.69 4.06 14.22
N TYR A 33 7.80 3.32 13.12
CA TYR A 33 8.88 2.34 12.94
C TYR A 33 10.25 3.02 12.98
N ILE A 34 10.44 4.13 12.27
CA ILE A 34 11.69 4.90 12.30
C ILE A 34 12.00 5.40 13.70
N TRP A 35 11.01 5.92 14.41
CA TRP A 35 11.16 6.40 15.78
C TRP A 35 11.65 5.29 16.72
N ILE A 36 11.09 4.09 16.62
CA ILE A 36 11.52 2.93 17.41
C ILE A 36 12.97 2.55 17.08
N ILE A 37 13.32 2.44 15.80
CA ILE A 37 14.67 2.08 15.38
C ILE A 37 15.70 3.14 15.82
N PHE A 38 15.34 4.42 15.74
CA PHE A 38 16.18 5.49 16.25
C PHE A 38 16.45 5.34 17.76
N GLY A 39 15.41 5.03 18.55
CA GLY A 39 15.55 4.75 19.98
C GLY A 39 16.46 3.55 20.27
N VAL A 40 16.32 2.46 19.51
CA VAL A 40 17.18 1.27 19.61
C VAL A 40 18.64 1.63 19.37
N VAL A 41 18.94 2.40 18.32
CA VAL A 41 20.31 2.83 18.01
C VAL A 41 20.87 3.69 19.14
N MET A 42 20.09 4.65 19.65
CA MET A 42 20.52 5.51 20.77
C MET A 42 20.82 4.71 22.05
N LEU A 43 19.99 3.72 22.38
CA LEU A 43 20.20 2.84 23.53
C LEU A 43 21.40 1.92 23.34
N ALA A 44 21.63 1.41 22.13
CA ALA A 44 22.79 0.59 21.81
C ALA A 44 24.09 1.41 21.95
N LEU A 45 24.12 2.63 21.40
CA LEU A 45 25.23 3.56 21.56
C LEU A 45 25.47 3.90 23.03
N ARG A 46 24.41 4.21 23.80
CA ARG A 46 24.50 4.44 25.25
C ARG A 46 25.20 3.26 25.93
N THR A 47 24.71 2.05 25.70
CA THR A 47 25.23 0.83 26.33
C THR A 47 26.72 0.63 25.99
N PHE A 48 27.09 0.83 24.73
CA PHE A 48 28.47 0.69 24.27
C PHE A 48 29.42 1.76 24.87
N LEU A 49 28.99 3.02 24.91
CA LEU A 49 29.78 4.12 25.46
C LEU A 49 29.94 4.00 26.98
N LEU A 50 28.90 3.56 27.69
CA LEU A 50 28.94 3.26 29.13
C LEU A 50 29.87 2.09 29.45
N ALA A 51 29.81 1.02 28.64
CA ALA A 51 30.65 -0.16 28.81
C ALA A 51 32.14 0.12 28.60
N THR A 52 32.46 1.02 27.66
CA THR A 52 33.84 1.42 27.35
C THR A 52 34.33 2.58 28.19
N SER A 53 33.54 3.09 29.14
CA SER A 53 33.88 4.22 30.01
C SER A 53 34.27 5.47 29.18
N ALA A 54 33.55 5.75 28.10
CA ALA A 54 33.85 6.83 27.17
C ALA A 54 33.81 8.21 27.84
N ASN A 55 34.75 9.09 27.45
CA ASN A 55 34.84 10.45 27.97
C ASN A 55 33.59 11.27 27.59
N PRO A 56 33.04 12.10 28.51
CA PRO A 56 31.87 12.93 28.26
C PRO A 56 32.24 14.08 27.31
N THR A 57 32.08 13.82 26.02
CA THR A 57 32.16 14.82 24.95
C THR A 57 30.74 15.26 24.56
N THR A 58 30.61 16.36 23.81
CA THR A 58 29.31 16.85 23.34
C THR A 58 28.46 15.77 22.65
N PHE A 59 29.10 14.89 21.88
CA PHE A 59 28.43 13.77 21.22
C PHE A 59 27.95 12.70 22.21
N VAL A 60 28.81 12.32 23.16
CA VAL A 60 28.47 11.32 24.18
C VAL A 60 27.33 11.81 25.07
N ASP A 61 27.37 13.09 25.47
CA ASP A 61 26.29 13.71 26.25
C ASP A 61 24.97 13.76 25.47
N PHE A 62 25.03 14.06 24.17
CA PHE A 62 23.85 14.02 23.29
C PHE A 62 23.24 12.61 23.26
N VAL A 63 24.05 11.57 23.11
CA VAL A 63 23.59 10.17 23.12
C VAL A 63 22.99 9.83 24.47
N TYR A 64 23.64 10.17 25.58
CA TYR A 64 23.13 9.87 26.93
C TYR A 64 21.83 10.58 27.27
N ARG A 65 21.66 11.84 26.84
CA ARG A 65 20.42 12.60 27.00
C ARG A 65 19.30 12.02 26.15
N THR A 66 19.55 11.82 24.86
CA THR A 66 18.54 11.30 23.92
C THR A 66 18.10 9.88 24.32
N SER A 67 19.04 9.01 24.64
CA SER A 67 18.74 7.64 25.09
C SER A 67 18.05 7.58 26.45
N ALA A 68 18.18 8.61 27.30
CA ALA A 68 17.54 8.62 28.61
C ALA A 68 16.00 8.64 28.52
N ASP A 69 15.44 9.32 27.51
CA ASP A 69 14.00 9.38 27.27
C ASP A 69 13.45 8.00 26.86
N PHE A 70 14.17 7.29 25.97
CA PHE A 70 13.82 5.91 25.59
C PHE A 70 14.03 4.90 26.73
N LEU A 71 14.95 5.18 27.66
CA LEU A 71 15.18 4.32 28.82
C LEU A 71 14.16 4.53 29.93
N GLN A 72 13.52 5.71 30.01
CA GLN A 72 12.65 6.13 31.10
C GLN A 72 11.62 5.07 31.56
N PRO A 73 10.85 4.40 30.68
CA PRO A 73 9.87 3.41 31.11
C PRO A 73 10.48 2.12 31.69
N PHE A 74 11.75 1.85 31.39
CA PHE A 74 12.47 0.64 31.85
C PHE A 74 13.49 0.96 32.96
N ARG A 75 13.59 2.23 33.36
CA ARG A 75 14.57 2.68 34.34
C ARG A 75 14.27 2.05 35.70
N GLY A 76 15.28 1.42 36.30
CA GLY A 76 15.19 0.83 37.63
C GLY A 76 14.59 -0.58 37.68
N ILE A 77 14.27 -1.20 36.53
CA ILE A 77 13.88 -2.62 36.49
C ILE A 77 15.04 -3.52 36.92
N PHE A 78 16.27 -3.17 36.50
CA PHE A 78 17.48 -3.85 36.93
C PHE A 78 18.40 -2.87 37.66
N PRO A 79 19.01 -3.29 38.78
CA PRO A 79 20.04 -2.49 39.43
C PRO A 79 21.24 -2.33 38.48
N SER A 80 21.75 -1.10 38.35
CA SER A 80 22.99 -0.84 37.61
C SER A 80 24.14 -1.57 38.28
N LYS A 81 24.81 -2.46 37.54
CA LYS A 81 25.99 -3.18 38.04
C LYS A 81 27.26 -2.57 37.44
N PRO A 82 28.29 -2.29 38.26
CA PRO A 82 29.58 -1.87 37.74
C PRO A 82 30.19 -2.99 36.91
N VAL A 83 30.90 -2.62 35.84
CA VAL A 83 31.64 -3.50 34.95
C VAL A 83 33.07 -3.00 34.91
N GLY A 84 33.92 -3.60 35.76
CA GLY A 84 35.30 -3.17 35.99
C GLY A 84 35.42 -2.06 37.05
N GLU A 85 36.50 -1.29 36.97
CA GLU A 85 36.82 -0.23 37.94
C GLU A 85 36.08 1.10 37.68
N THR A 86 35.71 1.38 36.41
CA THR A 86 35.07 2.66 36.03
C THR A 86 33.85 2.53 35.10
N GLY A 87 33.66 1.38 34.45
CA GLY A 87 32.56 1.14 33.51
C GLY A 87 31.27 0.71 34.22
N TYR A 88 30.11 1.02 33.64
CA TYR A 88 28.80 0.56 34.14
C TYR A 88 28.02 -0.06 32.99
N LEU A 89 27.62 -1.33 33.07
CA LEU A 89 26.67 -1.87 32.09
C LEU A 89 25.24 -1.61 32.57
N ASP A 90 24.52 -0.82 31.78
CA ASP A 90 23.12 -0.55 31.98
C ASP A 90 22.27 -1.72 31.43
N VAL A 91 22.06 -2.73 32.28
CA VAL A 91 21.24 -3.92 31.94
C VAL A 91 19.81 -3.50 31.56
N SER A 92 19.30 -2.40 32.14
CA SER A 92 18.00 -1.85 31.77
C SER A 92 17.97 -1.33 30.33
N ALA A 93 19.07 -0.75 29.84
CA ALA A 93 19.19 -0.32 28.44
C ALA A 93 19.24 -1.50 27.47
N ILE A 94 19.94 -2.59 27.82
CA ILE A 94 19.95 -3.83 27.02
C ILE A 94 18.55 -4.43 26.94
N PHE A 95 17.85 -4.49 28.07
CA PHE A 95 16.47 -4.95 28.11
C PHE A 95 15.55 -4.08 27.25
N ALA A 96 15.67 -2.75 27.36
CA ALA A 96 14.92 -1.81 26.54
C ALA A 96 15.15 -2.05 25.04
N ILE A 97 16.39 -2.31 24.60
CA ILE A 97 16.70 -2.67 23.20
C ILE A 97 15.91 -3.89 22.76
N ILE A 98 15.91 -4.96 23.55
CA ILE A 98 15.21 -6.21 23.22
C ILE A 98 13.70 -5.94 23.08
N ILE A 99 13.11 -5.21 24.03
CA ILE A 99 11.69 -4.87 24.00
C ILE A 99 11.35 -4.02 22.76
N TYR A 100 12.15 -3.00 22.47
CA TYR A 100 11.94 -2.17 21.29
C TYR A 100 12.13 -2.93 19.97
N LEU A 101 13.02 -3.92 19.91
CA LEU A 101 13.15 -4.80 18.74
C LEU A 101 11.90 -5.68 18.54
N ILE A 102 11.29 -6.18 19.62
CA ILE A 102 10.02 -6.90 19.56
C ILE A 102 8.91 -5.97 19.06
N PHE A 103 8.84 -4.74 19.57
CA PHE A 103 7.90 -3.74 19.07
C PHE A 103 8.13 -3.40 17.60
N ALA A 104 9.38 -3.22 17.17
CA ALA A 104 9.71 -2.97 15.77
C ALA A 104 9.24 -4.13 14.87
N TRP A 105 9.43 -5.37 15.32
CA TRP A 105 8.93 -6.54 14.61
C TRP A 105 7.40 -6.55 14.52
N LEU A 106 6.69 -6.26 15.61
CA LEU A 106 5.22 -6.17 15.63
C LEU A 106 4.71 -5.07 14.68
N VAL A 107 5.33 -3.89 14.72
CA VAL A 107 5.00 -2.77 13.83
C VAL A 107 5.26 -3.16 12.37
N SER A 108 6.36 -3.86 12.08
CA SER A 108 6.66 -4.34 10.73
C SER A 108 5.62 -5.33 10.21
N ALA A 109 5.09 -6.20 11.08
CA ALA A 109 3.99 -7.10 10.75
C ALA A 109 2.70 -6.32 10.47
N GLY A 110 2.43 -5.27 11.25
CA GLY A 110 1.33 -4.33 11.01
C GLY A 110 1.42 -3.64 9.65
N ILE A 111 2.62 -3.17 9.25
CA ILE A 111 2.86 -2.59 7.91
C ILE A 111 2.50 -3.58 6.81
N LYS A 112 2.99 -4.84 6.92
CA LYS A 112 2.72 -5.89 5.94
C LYS A 112 1.23 -6.21 5.84
N TYR A 113 0.54 -6.28 6.98
CA TYR A 113 -0.90 -6.52 7.03
C TYR A 113 -1.70 -5.42 6.32
N ILE A 114 -1.37 -4.14 6.56
CA ILE A 114 -2.00 -3.01 5.90
C ILE A 114 -1.73 -3.05 4.38
N GLN A 115 -0.50 -3.36 3.98
CA GLN A 115 -0.13 -3.44 2.57
C GLN A 115 -0.90 -4.56 1.85
N ALA A 116 -0.98 -5.75 2.45
CA ALA A 116 -1.76 -6.86 1.90
C ALA A 116 -3.25 -6.50 1.71
N LYS A 117 -3.84 -5.79 2.67
CA LYS A 117 -5.23 -5.29 2.55
C LYS A 117 -5.41 -4.26 1.45
N ILE A 118 -4.40 -3.42 1.18
CA ILE A 118 -4.47 -2.42 0.10
C ILE A 118 -4.39 -3.10 -1.27
N ASP A 119 -3.60 -4.15 -1.40
CA ASP A 119 -3.37 -4.79 -2.70
C ASP A 119 -4.59 -5.62 -3.16
N ASP A 120 -5.30 -6.29 -2.25
CA ASP A 120 -6.59 -6.96 -2.54
C ASP A 120 -7.64 -6.01 -3.13
N ILE A 121 -7.71 -4.76 -2.63
CA ILE A 121 -8.64 -3.75 -3.12
C ILE A 121 -8.31 -3.34 -4.56
N LYS A 122 -7.02 -3.23 -4.90
CA LYS A 122 -6.58 -2.86 -6.25
C LYS A 122 -6.87 -3.94 -7.29
N GLU A 123 -6.69 -5.22 -6.92
CA GLU A 123 -6.97 -6.33 -7.83
C GLU A 123 -8.45 -6.41 -8.20
N GLN A 124 -9.34 -6.20 -7.22
CA GLN A 124 -10.78 -6.14 -7.49
C GLN A 124 -11.17 -4.99 -8.42
N GLU A 125 -10.48 -3.85 -8.33
CA GLU A 125 -10.71 -2.72 -9.24
C GLU A 125 -10.29 -3.08 -10.68
N ALA A 126 -9.13 -3.72 -10.86
CA ALA A 126 -8.64 -4.13 -12.17
C ALA A 126 -9.61 -5.11 -12.86
N GLU A 127 -10.07 -6.15 -12.16
CA GLU A 127 -11.04 -7.11 -12.72
C GLU A 127 -12.38 -6.46 -13.09
N ARG A 128 -12.86 -5.51 -12.27
CA ARG A 128 -14.13 -4.82 -12.56
C ARG A 128 -14.02 -3.97 -13.81
N ILE A 129 -12.91 -3.26 -13.98
CA ILE A 129 -12.64 -2.42 -15.15
C ILE A 129 -12.66 -3.28 -16.43
N GLU A 130 -11.96 -4.41 -16.43
CA GLU A 130 -11.94 -5.33 -17.58
C GLU A 130 -13.32 -5.92 -17.90
N ARG A 131 -14.06 -6.38 -16.89
CA ARG A 131 -15.41 -6.95 -17.08
C ARG A 131 -16.39 -5.94 -17.67
N LEU A 132 -16.27 -4.68 -17.26
CA LEU A 132 -17.13 -3.61 -17.76
C LEU A 132 -16.78 -3.24 -19.21
N GLN A 133 -15.50 -3.17 -19.56
CA GLN A 133 -15.06 -2.99 -20.94
C GLN A 133 -15.51 -4.15 -21.85
N ALA A 134 -15.39 -5.40 -21.38
CA ALA A 134 -15.85 -6.57 -22.12
C ALA A 134 -17.36 -6.53 -22.41
N LYS A 135 -18.17 -6.16 -21.41
CA LYS A 135 -19.63 -6.01 -21.58
C LYS A 135 -19.97 -4.92 -22.60
N GLN A 136 -19.27 -3.78 -22.56
CA GLN A 136 -19.47 -2.71 -23.54
C GLN A 136 -19.16 -3.15 -24.97
N MET A 137 -18.05 -3.86 -25.17
CA MET A 137 -17.69 -4.37 -26.50
C MET A 137 -18.74 -5.34 -27.05
N LEU A 138 -19.31 -6.19 -26.19
CA LEU A 138 -20.39 -7.10 -26.57
C LEU A 138 -21.66 -6.35 -26.94
N GLU A 139 -22.04 -5.33 -26.16
CA GLU A 139 -23.21 -4.49 -26.46
C GLU A 139 -23.02 -3.72 -27.77
N GLN A 140 -21.85 -3.11 -27.98
CA GLN A 140 -21.51 -2.38 -29.20
C GLN A 140 -21.51 -3.30 -30.43
N ARG A 141 -20.90 -4.49 -30.31
CA ARG A 141 -20.94 -5.53 -31.34
C ARG A 141 -22.37 -5.97 -31.64
N SER A 142 -23.22 -6.12 -30.62
CA SER A 142 -24.62 -6.47 -30.81
C SER A 142 -25.42 -5.40 -31.56
N GLN A 143 -25.12 -4.11 -31.34
CA GLN A 143 -25.73 -3.01 -32.08
C GLN A 143 -25.28 -3.00 -33.55
N ILE A 144 -23.97 -3.19 -33.80
CA ILE A 144 -23.42 -3.26 -35.15
C ILE A 144 -24.03 -4.43 -35.93
N VAL A 145 -24.15 -5.62 -35.31
CA VAL A 145 -24.77 -6.81 -35.91
C VAL A 145 -26.26 -6.61 -36.18
N LYS A 146 -27.00 -5.99 -35.25
CA LYS A 146 -28.41 -5.62 -35.49
C LYS A 146 -28.53 -4.71 -36.70
N GLN A 147 -27.72 -3.65 -36.78
CA GLN A 147 -27.75 -2.71 -37.89
C GLN A 147 -27.38 -3.33 -39.24
N THR A 148 -26.36 -4.20 -39.28
CA THR A 148 -26.02 -4.96 -40.50
C THR A 148 -27.09 -5.98 -40.89
N THR A 149 -27.79 -6.57 -39.92
CA THR A 149 -28.92 -7.49 -40.17
C THR A 149 -30.15 -6.76 -40.74
N TYR A 150 -30.37 -5.49 -40.39
CA TYR A 150 -31.42 -4.67 -41.02
C TYR A 150 -31.05 -4.23 -42.45
N VAL A 151 -29.78 -3.92 -42.72
CA VAL A 151 -29.29 -3.52 -44.06
C VAL A 151 -29.39 -4.67 -45.07
N ASN A 152 -29.15 -5.91 -44.63
CA ASN A 152 -29.15 -7.09 -45.51
C ASN A 152 -30.54 -7.74 -45.72
N LYS A 153 -31.60 -7.18 -45.12
CA LYS A 153 -33.01 -7.51 -45.41
C LYS A 153 -33.60 -6.53 -46.44
N THR A 154 -32.86 -6.18 -47.49
CA THR A 154 -33.50 -5.61 -48.70
C THR A 154 -33.76 -6.81 -49.61
N PRO A 155 -35.02 -7.16 -49.90
CA PRO A 155 -35.30 -8.41 -50.59
C PRO A 155 -34.68 -8.39 -51.98
N ALA A 156 -34.00 -9.48 -52.32
CA ALA A 156 -33.59 -9.86 -53.67
C ALA A 156 -34.80 -10.11 -54.60
N SER A 157 -35.88 -9.33 -54.46
CA SER A 157 -37.12 -9.41 -55.24
C SER A 157 -37.23 -8.34 -56.32
N ARG A 158 -36.32 -7.35 -56.37
CA ARG A 158 -36.30 -6.37 -57.48
C ARG A 158 -35.58 -6.85 -58.74
N GLN A 159 -34.63 -7.79 -58.64
CA GLN A 159 -33.89 -8.28 -59.81
C GLN A 159 -34.57 -9.45 -60.53
N ALA A 160 -35.45 -10.21 -59.87
CA ALA A 160 -36.24 -11.27 -60.52
C ALA A 160 -37.51 -10.77 -61.25
N ALA A 161 -37.92 -9.51 -61.05
CA ALA A 161 -39.13 -8.95 -61.65
C ALA A 161 -38.91 -8.30 -63.04
N GLN A 162 -37.66 -8.19 -63.52
CA GLN A 162 -37.34 -7.54 -64.80
C GLN A 162 -37.04 -8.52 -65.96
N SER A 163 -37.09 -9.85 -65.73
CA SER A 163 -36.72 -10.85 -66.74
C SER A 163 -37.92 -11.60 -67.35
N GLN A 164 -39.12 -11.01 -67.40
CA GLN A 164 -40.21 -11.59 -68.19
C GLN A 164 -40.23 -10.99 -69.61
N PRO A 165 -40.04 -11.80 -70.67
CA PRO A 165 -40.08 -11.30 -72.04
C PRO A 165 -41.52 -10.97 -72.43
N LYS A 166 -41.73 -9.72 -72.83
CA LYS A 166 -42.99 -9.20 -73.35
C LYS A 166 -43.39 -9.99 -74.61
N LYS A 167 -44.34 -10.93 -74.45
CA LYS A 167 -44.88 -11.79 -75.51
C LYS A 167 -45.56 -10.91 -76.57
N ARG A 168 -45.20 -11.16 -77.84
CA ARG A 168 -45.79 -10.59 -79.06
C ARG A 168 -47.30 -10.83 -79.12
N MET A 169 -48.04 -9.79 -79.49
CA MET A 169 -49.24 -9.82 -80.33
C MET A 169 -49.28 -8.51 -81.11
#